data_AF-A0A919QCD9-F1
#
_entry.id   AF-A0A919QCD9-F1
#
_cell.length_a   1.000
_cell.length_b   1.000
_cell.length_c   1.000
_cell.angle_alpha   90.00
_cell.angle_beta   90.00
_cell.angle_gamma   90.00
#
_symmetry.space_group_name_H-M   'P 1'
#
loop_
_entity.id
_entity.type
_entity.pdbx_description
1 polymer ?
#
loop_
_entity_poly.entity_id
_entity_poly.type
_entity_poly.pdbx_seq_one_letter_code
_entity_poly.pdbx_strand_id
1 'polypeptide(L)'
;MTSQRRLVDLIIEHPWMDLIIAVVLVGSHLFIVLKFGHGDVIGWIPQDDRKDLYAAGGTVIAIIFGFATGAVAHYSSAQGDRARTVKRMFGDTLRGQWLGTLALPMLAALTCVVAMALDGSRSGGLTVARWIFESAVCLAAIKAVRVLYLFQIMLDMTDLDAVEQPRVPAPAIKKGWLDQHAS
;
A
#
# COMPACT_ATOMS: atom_id res chain seq x y z
N MET A 1 13.72 22.71 -2.70
CA MET A 1 12.57 21.87 -3.09
C MET A 1 12.82 20.47 -2.60
N THR A 2 12.03 20.03 -1.62
CA THR A 2 12.42 19.10 -0.56
C THR A 2 12.36 17.63 -1.00
N SER A 3 13.38 16.86 -0.62
CA SER A 3 13.54 15.42 -0.92
C SER A 3 12.27 14.58 -0.71
N GLN A 4 11.42 14.99 0.23
CA GLN A 4 10.11 14.39 0.49
C GLN A 4 9.22 14.32 -0.75
N ARG A 5 9.11 15.41 -1.54
CA ARG A 5 8.27 15.44 -2.76
C ARG A 5 8.73 14.43 -3.81
N ARG A 6 10.04 14.25 -4.00
CA ARG A 6 10.57 13.27 -4.96
C ARG A 6 10.26 11.84 -4.56
N LEU A 7 10.25 11.53 -3.26
CA LEU A 7 9.87 10.21 -2.76
C LEU A 7 8.36 9.98 -2.92
N VAL A 8 7.54 10.99 -2.65
CA VAL A 8 6.09 10.96 -2.87
C VAL A 8 5.78 10.65 -4.34
N ASP A 9 6.38 11.42 -5.26
CA ASP A 9 6.14 11.28 -6.70
C ASP A 9 6.57 9.90 -7.19
N LEU A 10 7.76 9.43 -6.78
CA LEU A 10 8.30 8.14 -7.23
C LEU A 10 7.51 6.95 -6.67
N ILE A 11 7.00 7.05 -5.44
CA ILE A 11 6.11 6.03 -4.86
C ILE A 11 4.79 6.04 -5.61
N ILE A 12 4.13 7.19 -5.77
CA ILE A 12 2.78 7.28 -6.37
C ILE A 12 2.79 6.91 -7.86
N GLU A 13 3.80 7.35 -8.61
CA GLU A 13 3.86 7.17 -10.06
C GLU A 13 4.18 5.72 -10.47
N HIS A 14 4.87 4.95 -9.61
CA HIS A 14 5.43 3.66 -10.00
C HIS A 14 5.12 2.52 -9.01
N PRO A 15 3.89 1.96 -9.03
CA PRO A 15 3.48 0.85 -8.15
C PRO A 15 4.23 -0.45 -8.41
N TRP A 16 4.78 -0.60 -9.63
CA TRP A 16 5.60 -1.72 -10.03
C TRP A 16 6.97 -1.72 -9.33
N MET A 17 7.43 -0.57 -8.82
CA MET A 17 8.66 -0.49 -8.04
C MET A 17 8.60 -1.36 -6.78
N ASP A 18 7.42 -1.53 -6.17
CA ASP A 18 7.27 -2.40 -5.01
C ASP A 18 7.64 -3.85 -5.35
N LEU A 19 7.27 -4.31 -6.55
CA LEU A 19 7.61 -5.65 -7.03
C LEU A 19 9.11 -5.77 -7.23
N ILE A 20 9.75 -4.76 -7.82
CA ILE A 20 11.20 -4.75 -8.00
C ILE A 20 11.92 -4.74 -6.66
N ILE A 21 11.49 -3.91 -5.71
CA ILE A 21 12.08 -3.86 -4.37
C ILE A 21 11.93 -5.23 -3.70
N ALA A 22 10.76 -5.86 -3.78
CA ALA A 22 10.55 -7.20 -3.24
C ALA A 22 11.48 -8.24 -3.89
N VAL A 23 11.57 -8.24 -5.23
CA VAL A 23 12.43 -9.16 -5.99
C VAL A 23 13.91 -8.93 -5.67
N VAL A 24 14.35 -7.67 -5.53
CA VAL A 24 15.73 -7.34 -5.19
C VAL A 24 16.04 -7.76 -3.76
N LEU A 25 15.15 -7.50 -2.80
CA LEU A 25 15.36 -7.88 -1.40
C LEU A 25 15.42 -9.40 -1.24
N VAL A 26 14.42 -10.13 -1.72
CA VAL A 26 14.41 -11.58 -1.59
C VAL A 26 15.45 -12.24 -2.48
N GLY A 27 15.67 -11.72 -3.70
CA GLY A 27 16.70 -12.22 -4.60
C GLY A 27 18.12 -12.03 -4.06
N SER A 28 18.40 -10.88 -3.44
CA SER A 28 19.69 -10.64 -2.77
C SER A 28 19.86 -11.53 -1.54
N HIS A 29 18.81 -11.74 -0.74
CA HIS A 29 18.85 -12.67 0.38
C HIS A 29 19.09 -14.12 -0.10
N LEU A 30 18.35 -14.57 -1.10
CA LEU A 30 18.56 -15.87 -1.75
C LEU A 30 19.99 -16.02 -2.27
N PHE A 31 20.53 -15.00 -2.94
CA PHE A 31 21.90 -15.02 -3.44
C PHE A 31 22.92 -15.16 -2.30
N ILE A 32 22.72 -14.46 -1.18
CA ILE A 32 23.56 -14.57 0.02
C ILE A 32 23.48 -16.00 0.57
N VAL A 33 22.28 -16.56 0.76
CA VAL A 33 22.10 -17.92 1.27
C VAL A 33 22.74 -18.96 0.36
N LEU A 34 22.56 -18.84 -0.96
CA LEU A 34 23.17 -19.75 -1.93
C LEU A 34 24.71 -19.68 -1.92
N LYS A 35 25.28 -18.48 -1.75
CA LYS A 35 26.73 -18.28 -1.80
C LYS A 35 27.44 -18.67 -0.50
N PHE A 36 26.83 -18.34 0.64
CA PHE A 36 27.46 -18.51 1.95
C PHE A 36 26.96 -19.75 2.71
N GLY A 37 25.86 -20.37 2.27
CA GLY A 37 25.25 -21.53 2.94
C GLY A 37 24.65 -21.22 4.32
N HIS A 38 24.60 -19.94 4.70
CA HIS A 38 24.11 -19.45 5.99
C HIS A 38 23.10 -18.33 5.76
N GLY A 39 22.21 -18.11 6.73
CA GLY A 39 21.22 -17.03 6.69
C GLY A 39 19.81 -17.45 6.30
N ASP A 40 19.56 -18.73 6.01
CA ASP A 40 18.19 -19.25 5.83
C ASP A 40 17.47 -19.29 7.20
N VAL A 41 16.92 -18.14 7.61
CA VAL A 41 16.24 -17.96 8.90
C VAL A 41 15.04 -18.91 9.00
N ILE A 42 14.29 -19.08 7.90
CA ILE A 42 13.13 -19.99 7.89
C ILE A 42 13.62 -21.44 7.92
N GLY A 43 14.74 -21.75 7.27
CA GLY A 43 15.36 -23.07 7.28
C GLY A 43 15.86 -23.53 8.63
N TRP A 44 16.09 -22.61 9.59
CA TRP A 44 16.40 -22.95 10.98
C TRP A 44 15.20 -23.46 11.77
N ILE A 45 13.99 -23.25 11.26
CA ILE A 45 12.74 -23.66 11.91
C ILE A 45 12.44 -25.12 11.59
N PRO A 46 12.14 -25.97 12.59
CA PRO A 46 11.70 -27.34 12.38
C PRO A 46 10.56 -27.40 11.36
N GLN A 47 10.53 -28.46 10.56
CA GLN A 47 9.59 -28.54 9.46
C GLN A 47 8.13 -28.51 9.90
N ASP A 48 7.82 -29.13 11.03
CA ASP A 48 6.47 -29.18 11.57
C ASP A 48 5.99 -27.77 11.97
N ASP A 49 6.89 -26.97 12.57
CA ASP A 49 6.61 -25.58 12.98
C ASP A 49 6.53 -24.60 11.79
N ARG A 50 7.15 -24.92 10.65
CA ARG A 50 7.13 -24.05 9.46
C ARG A 50 5.73 -23.92 8.86
N LYS A 51 4.91 -24.97 8.91
CA LYS A 51 3.52 -24.90 8.42
C LYS A 51 2.69 -23.93 9.23
N ASP A 52 2.86 -23.94 10.55
CA ASP A 52 2.21 -22.98 11.45
C ASP A 52 2.68 -21.56 11.17
N LEU A 53 3.98 -21.36 10.91
CA LEU A 53 4.52 -20.06 10.49
C LEU A 53 3.87 -19.56 9.19
N TYR A 54 3.75 -20.41 8.17
CA TYR A 54 3.13 -20.01 6.90
C TYR A 54 1.66 -19.65 7.06
N ALA A 55 0.92 -20.45 7.83
CA ALA A 55 -0.48 -20.19 8.15
C ALA A 55 -0.61 -18.85 8.89
N ALA A 56 0.19 -18.64 9.94
CA ALA A 56 0.20 -17.40 10.73
C ALA A 56 0.53 -16.18 9.86
N GLY A 57 1.55 -16.27 9.00
CA GLY A 57 1.91 -15.19 8.08
C GLY A 57 0.78 -14.84 7.11
N GLY A 58 0.12 -15.85 6.54
CA GLY A 58 -1.06 -15.65 5.69
C GLY A 58 -2.20 -14.94 6.44
N THR A 59 -2.48 -15.34 7.68
CA THR A 59 -3.50 -14.70 8.53
C THR A 59 -3.15 -13.25 8.86
N VAL A 60 -1.91 -12.95 9.24
CA VAL A 60 -1.46 -11.57 9.53
C VAL A 60 -1.62 -10.68 8.31
N ILE A 61 -1.19 -11.14 7.13
CA ILE A 61 -1.37 -10.42 5.87
C ILE A 61 -2.86 -10.16 5.62
N ALA A 62 -3.72 -11.19 5.72
CA ALA A 62 -5.14 -11.05 5.51
C ALA A 62 -5.79 -10.02 6.45
N ILE A 63 -5.42 -10.00 7.74
CA ILE A 63 -5.93 -9.04 8.72
C ILE A 63 -5.51 -7.62 8.36
N ILE A 64 -4.23 -7.38 8.12
CA ILE A 64 -3.70 -6.03 7.79
C ILE A 64 -4.42 -5.46 6.56
N PHE A 65 -4.56 -6.26 5.51
CA PHE A 65 -5.18 -5.79 4.27
C PHE A 65 -6.71 -5.81 4.31
N GLY A 66 -7.32 -6.57 5.24
CA GLY A 66 -8.73 -6.40 5.60
C GLY A 66 -9.01 -4.98 6.08
N PHE A 67 -8.19 -4.45 7.00
CA PHE A 67 -8.31 -3.07 7.47
C PHE A 67 -8.06 -2.03 6.37
N ALA A 68 -7.18 -2.32 5.42
CA ALA A 68 -6.90 -1.42 4.30
C ALA A 68 -8.14 -1.15 3.40
N THR A 69 -9.16 -2.02 3.44
CA THR A 69 -10.45 -1.76 2.79
C THR A 69 -11.16 -0.52 3.39
N GLY A 70 -11.02 -0.30 4.70
CA GLY A 70 -11.53 0.89 5.37
C GLY A 70 -10.87 2.18 4.86
N ALA A 71 -9.58 2.14 4.53
CA ALA A 71 -8.86 3.26 3.92
C ALA A 71 -9.44 3.63 2.54
N VAL A 72 -9.78 2.63 1.72
CA VAL A 72 -10.45 2.85 0.43
C VAL A 72 -11.86 3.40 0.61
N ALA A 73 -12.61 2.88 1.58
CA ALA A 73 -13.94 3.41 1.91
C ALA A 73 -13.85 4.89 2.32
N HIS A 74 -12.88 5.25 3.15
CA HIS A 74 -12.62 6.63 3.54
C HIS A 74 -12.23 7.53 2.36
N TYR A 75 -11.35 7.05 1.46
CA TYR A 75 -11.06 7.76 0.22
C TYR A 75 -12.32 7.98 -0.62
N SER A 76 -13.18 6.96 -0.74
CA SER A 76 -14.40 7.04 -1.53
C SER A 76 -15.37 8.07 -0.96
N SER A 77 -15.49 8.15 0.37
CA SER A 77 -16.40 9.06 1.08
C SER A 77 -15.86 10.48 1.26
N ALA A 78 -14.56 10.72 1.07
CA ALA A 78 -13.97 12.06 1.17
C ALA A 78 -14.65 13.05 0.22
N GLN A 79 -15.20 14.13 0.80
CA GLN A 79 -15.94 15.20 0.14
C GLN A 79 -15.30 16.55 0.45
N GLY A 80 -15.13 17.39 -0.56
CA GLY A 80 -14.46 18.69 -0.46
C GLY A 80 -13.99 19.18 -1.82
N ASP A 81 -13.66 20.46 -1.96
CA ASP A 81 -13.21 21.02 -3.24
C ASP A 81 -11.85 20.45 -3.66
N ARG A 82 -10.93 20.22 -2.71
CA ARG A 82 -9.62 19.62 -2.99
C ARG A 82 -9.76 18.13 -3.29
N ALA A 83 -10.50 17.39 -2.46
CA ALA A 83 -10.78 15.97 -2.71
C ALA A 83 -11.45 15.76 -4.08
N ARG A 84 -12.42 16.61 -4.47
CA ARG A 84 -13.05 16.56 -5.80
C ARG A 84 -12.07 16.88 -6.92
N THR A 85 -11.21 17.86 -6.74
CA THR A 85 -10.22 18.27 -7.74
C THR A 85 -9.19 17.16 -7.97
N VAL A 86 -8.68 16.55 -6.90
CA VAL A 86 -7.76 15.40 -6.96
C VAL A 86 -8.43 14.19 -7.63
N LYS A 87 -9.68 13.86 -7.26
CA LYS A 87 -10.45 12.78 -7.90
C LYS A 87 -10.68 13.03 -9.39
N ARG A 88 -10.88 14.29 -9.81
CA ARG A 88 -11.05 14.64 -11.23
C ARG A 88 -9.75 14.54 -12.03
N MET A 89 -8.62 14.96 -11.45
CA MET A 89 -7.34 14.98 -12.15
C MET A 89 -6.64 13.61 -12.17
N PHE A 90 -6.78 12.82 -11.10
CA PHE A 90 -6.01 11.60 -10.89
C PHE A 90 -6.85 10.38 -10.50
N GLY A 91 -8.19 10.46 -10.58
CA GLY A 91 -9.10 9.44 -10.04
C GLY A 91 -8.86 8.02 -10.56
N ASP A 92 -8.66 7.87 -11.87
CA ASP A 92 -8.42 6.57 -12.49
C ASP A 92 -7.08 5.98 -12.08
N THR A 93 -6.02 6.80 -12.08
CA THR A 93 -4.70 6.40 -11.60
C THR A 93 -4.75 5.99 -10.13
N LEU A 94 -5.36 6.83 -9.27
CA LEU A 94 -5.45 6.57 -7.84
C LEU A 94 -6.26 5.29 -7.56
N ARG A 95 -7.36 5.07 -8.29
CA ARG A 95 -8.16 3.84 -8.19
C ARG A 95 -7.32 2.61 -8.58
N GLY A 96 -6.54 2.70 -9.65
CA GLY A 96 -5.60 1.64 -10.04
C GLY A 96 -4.56 1.37 -8.97
N GLN A 97 -3.99 2.41 -8.35
CA GLN A 97 -3.04 2.29 -7.23
C GLN A 97 -3.68 1.58 -6.04
N TRP A 98 -4.89 1.98 -5.64
CA TRP A 98 -5.61 1.36 -4.53
C TRP A 98 -5.92 -0.11 -4.80
N LEU A 99 -6.47 -0.43 -5.97
CA LEU A 99 -6.79 -1.81 -6.34
C LEU A 99 -5.54 -2.68 -6.41
N GLY A 100 -4.47 -2.20 -7.05
CA GLY A 100 -3.21 -2.93 -7.12
C GLY A 100 -2.57 -3.13 -5.74
N THR A 101 -2.64 -2.13 -4.87
CA THR A 101 -2.06 -2.21 -3.53
C THR A 101 -2.84 -3.16 -2.61
N LEU A 102 -4.13 -3.38 -2.87
CA LEU A 102 -4.96 -4.34 -2.13
C LEU A 102 -4.94 -5.76 -2.72
N ALA A 103 -4.97 -5.90 -4.05
CA ALA A 103 -5.07 -7.20 -4.72
C ALA A 103 -3.81 -8.05 -4.55
N LEU A 104 -2.63 -7.44 -4.69
CA LEU A 104 -1.34 -8.14 -4.58
C LEU A 104 -1.11 -8.79 -3.20
N PRO A 105 -1.42 -8.13 -2.08
CA PRO A 105 -1.32 -8.75 -0.76
C PRO A 105 -2.35 -9.86 -0.50
N MET A 106 -3.55 -9.79 -1.09
CA MET A 106 -4.47 -10.92 -1.05
C MET A 106 -3.88 -12.15 -1.75
N LEU A 107 -3.23 -11.93 -2.91
CA LEU A 107 -2.47 -12.99 -3.58
C LEU A 107 -1.29 -13.46 -2.72
N ALA A 108 -0.60 -12.57 -2.01
CA ALA A 108 0.49 -12.93 -1.09
C ALA A 108 0.00 -13.81 0.07
N ALA A 109 -1.17 -13.52 0.64
CA ALA A 109 -1.78 -14.39 1.66
C ALA A 109 -2.09 -15.79 1.08
N LEU A 110 -2.62 -15.85 -0.15
CA LEU A 110 -2.86 -17.11 -0.85
C LEU A 110 -1.56 -17.87 -1.13
N THR A 111 -0.47 -17.18 -1.50
CA THR A 111 0.83 -17.85 -1.73
C THR A 111 1.43 -18.39 -0.45
N CYS A 112 1.09 -17.86 0.73
CA CYS A 112 1.46 -18.49 2.01
C CYS A 112 0.78 -19.86 2.20
N VAL A 113 -0.48 -19.99 1.79
CA VAL A 113 -1.20 -21.29 1.79
C VAL A 113 -0.56 -22.26 0.80
N VAL A 114 -0.14 -21.77 -0.37
CA VAL A 114 0.60 -22.57 -1.36
C VAL A 114 1.96 -23.01 -0.80
N ALA A 115 2.70 -22.13 -0.12
CA ALA A 115 3.95 -22.47 0.54
C ALA A 115 3.75 -23.59 1.57
N MET A 116 2.69 -23.52 2.37
CA MET A 116 2.30 -24.57 3.33
C MET A 116 2.00 -25.91 2.65
N ALA A 117 1.32 -25.90 1.51
CA ALA A 117 1.05 -27.12 0.75
C ALA A 117 2.33 -27.72 0.12
N LEU A 118 3.28 -26.87 -0.28
CA LEU A 118 4.54 -27.27 -0.92
C LEU A 118 5.61 -27.75 0.07
N ASP A 119 5.54 -27.38 1.35
CA ASP A 119 6.51 -27.80 2.37
C ASP A 119 6.25 -29.24 2.88
N GLY A 120 6.43 -30.21 1.98
CA GLY A 120 6.24 -31.65 2.22
C GLY A 120 7.42 -32.35 2.94
N SER A 121 7.18 -33.51 3.56
CA SER A 121 8.01 -34.17 4.61
C SER A 121 9.44 -34.63 4.24
N ARG A 122 9.97 -34.32 3.05
CA ARG A 122 11.37 -34.64 2.71
C ARG A 122 12.27 -33.48 3.16
N SER A 123 12.86 -33.64 4.34
CA SER A 123 13.69 -32.63 4.99
C SER A 123 15.14 -32.65 4.51
N GLY A 124 15.73 -31.44 4.43
CA GLY A 124 17.19 -31.25 4.49
C GLY A 124 17.75 -30.09 3.65
N GLY A 125 17.01 -29.61 2.64
CA GLY A 125 17.53 -28.65 1.66
C GLY A 125 16.85 -27.29 1.63
N LEU A 126 17.38 -26.42 0.77
CA LEU A 126 16.75 -25.17 0.36
C LEU A 126 15.39 -25.48 -0.30
N THR A 127 14.27 -25.22 0.38
CA THR A 127 12.94 -25.51 -0.17
C THR A 127 12.34 -24.29 -0.86
N VAL A 128 11.70 -24.51 -2.01
CA VAL A 128 11.00 -23.46 -2.77
C VAL A 128 9.90 -22.81 -1.93
N ALA A 129 9.26 -23.56 -1.03
CA ALA A 129 8.23 -23.07 -0.12
C ALA A 129 8.71 -21.89 0.75
N ARG A 130 9.94 -21.95 1.29
CA ARG A 130 10.51 -20.88 2.15
C ARG A 130 10.61 -19.57 1.39
N TRP A 131 11.11 -19.63 0.15
CA TRP A 131 11.30 -18.45 -0.69
C TRP A 131 9.99 -17.88 -1.21
N ILE A 132 8.99 -18.73 -1.49
CA ILE A 132 7.63 -18.27 -1.80
C ILE A 132 7.05 -17.51 -0.61
N PHE A 133 7.16 -18.07 0.59
CA PHE A 133 6.68 -17.42 1.81
C PHE A 133 7.40 -16.11 2.08
N GLU A 134 8.73 -16.09 2.02
CA GLU A 134 9.52 -14.88 2.22
C GLU A 134 9.17 -13.79 1.21
N SER A 135 9.00 -14.16 -0.07
CA SER A 135 8.54 -13.24 -1.13
C SER A 135 7.17 -12.67 -0.81
N ALA A 136 6.24 -13.50 -0.33
CA ALA A 136 4.91 -13.08 0.04
C ALA A 136 4.92 -12.08 1.20
N VAL A 137 5.65 -12.37 2.27
CA VAL A 137 5.78 -11.51 3.45
C VAL A 137 6.48 -10.20 3.11
N CYS A 138 7.59 -10.25 2.36
CA CYS A 138 8.32 -9.06 1.94
C CYS A 138 7.45 -8.13 1.08
N LEU A 139 6.76 -8.70 0.09
CA LEU A 139 5.83 -7.94 -0.76
C LEU A 139 4.69 -7.33 0.06
N ALA A 140 4.09 -8.10 0.97
CA ALA A 140 3.03 -7.62 1.85
C ALA A 140 3.51 -6.47 2.75
N ALA A 141 4.71 -6.56 3.30
CA ALA A 141 5.30 -5.50 4.14
C ALA A 141 5.49 -4.19 3.35
N ILE A 142 6.06 -4.25 2.14
CA ILE A 142 6.24 -3.09 1.27
C ILE A 142 4.88 -2.47 0.92
N LYS A 143 3.90 -3.31 0.56
CA LYS A 143 2.55 -2.86 0.24
C LYS A 143 1.83 -2.25 1.45
N ALA A 144 2.07 -2.75 2.66
CA ALA A 144 1.48 -2.20 3.87
C ALA A 144 1.99 -0.78 4.13
N VAL A 145 3.29 -0.54 3.96
CA VAL A 145 3.87 0.82 4.03
C VAL A 145 3.21 1.75 3.01
N ARG A 146 3.00 1.29 1.77
CA ARG A 146 2.31 2.07 0.74
C ARG A 146 0.86 2.40 1.11
N VAL A 147 0.09 1.44 1.65
CA VAL A 147 -1.29 1.69 2.09
C VAL A 147 -1.31 2.76 3.18
N LEU A 148 -0.46 2.63 4.20
CA LEU A 148 -0.38 3.59 5.30
C LEU A 148 -0.06 4.99 4.78
N TYR A 149 0.87 5.06 3.82
CA TYR A 149 1.25 6.32 3.20
C TYR A 149 0.10 6.96 2.39
N LEU A 150 -0.57 6.19 1.53
CA LEU A 150 -1.74 6.68 0.78
C LEU A 150 -2.87 7.11 1.72
N PHE A 151 -3.08 6.37 2.81
CA PHE A 151 -4.09 6.70 3.81
C PHE A 151 -3.77 8.01 4.52
N GLN A 152 -2.52 8.22 4.92
CA GLN A 152 -2.07 9.47 5.54
C GLN A 152 -2.32 10.68 4.63
N ILE A 153 -1.98 10.59 3.34
CA ILE A 153 -2.27 11.67 2.37
C ILE A 153 -3.76 12.01 2.33
N MET A 154 -4.64 11.01 2.46
CA MET A 154 -6.09 11.22 2.45
C MET A 154 -6.62 11.86 3.73
N LEU A 155 -6.03 11.52 4.87
CA LEU A 155 -6.32 12.22 6.12
C LEU A 155 -5.90 13.68 6.03
N ASP A 156 -4.66 13.96 5.59
CA ASP A 156 -4.15 15.32 5.44
C ASP A 156 -5.05 16.17 4.51
N MET A 157 -5.53 15.61 3.40
CA MET A 157 -6.46 16.31 2.50
C MET A 157 -7.82 16.58 3.15
N THR A 158 -8.33 15.61 3.90
CA THR A 158 -9.64 15.73 4.58
C THR A 158 -9.58 16.77 5.69
N ASP A 159 -8.50 16.78 6.48
CA ASP A 159 -8.27 17.76 7.54
C ASP A 159 -8.15 19.18 6.97
N LEU A 160 -7.45 19.34 5.84
CA LEU A 160 -7.36 20.62 5.15
C LEU A 160 -8.71 21.10 4.60
N ASP A 161 -9.53 20.20 4.07
CA ASP A 161 -10.89 20.52 3.60
C ASP A 161 -11.83 20.84 4.78
N ALA A 162 -11.61 20.26 5.97
CA ALA A 162 -12.42 20.51 7.16
C ALA A 162 -12.19 21.89 7.80
N VAL A 163 -10.98 22.45 7.67
CA VAL A 163 -10.62 23.77 8.22
C VAL A 163 -11.11 24.92 7.33
N GLU A 164 -11.41 24.66 6.05
CA GLU A 164 -11.82 25.70 5.11
C GLU A 164 -13.25 26.17 5.42
N GLN A 165 -13.40 27.43 5.86
CA GLN A 165 -14.71 28.02 6.13
C GLN A 165 -15.57 28.03 4.84
N PRO A 166 -16.88 27.75 4.92
CA PRO A 166 -17.76 27.86 3.77
C PRO A 166 -17.57 29.23 3.12
N ARG A 167 -17.30 29.26 1.81
CA ARG A 167 -17.22 30.53 1.08
C ARG A 167 -18.52 31.29 1.31
N VAL A 168 -18.44 32.37 2.05
CA VAL A 168 -19.57 33.28 2.23
C VAL A 168 -19.92 33.82 0.85
N PRO A 169 -21.19 33.73 0.39
CA PRO A 169 -21.56 34.26 -0.90
C PRO A 169 -21.15 35.73 -0.99
N ALA A 170 -20.66 36.14 -2.16
CA ALA A 170 -20.28 37.52 -2.40
C ALA A 170 -21.44 38.44 -1.96
N PRO A 171 -21.18 39.48 -1.15
CA PRO A 171 -22.23 40.36 -0.69
C PRO A 171 -22.97 40.93 -1.92
N ALA A 172 -24.29 40.85 -1.91
CA ALA A 172 -25.10 41.36 -3.00
C ALA A 172 -24.77 42.85 -3.22
N ILE A 173 -24.37 43.20 -4.45
CA ILE A 173 -24.07 44.59 -4.81
C ILE A 173 -25.35 45.39 -4.59
N LYS A 174 -25.31 46.35 -3.65
CA LYS A 174 -26.45 47.23 -3.40
C LYS A 174 -26.73 48.07 -4.65
N LYS A 175 -28.00 48.16 -5.03
CA LYS A 175 -28.47 48.92 -6.22
C LYS A 175 -27.86 50.33 -6.31
N GLY A 176 -27.77 51.05 -5.19
CA GLY A 176 -27.20 52.41 -5.16
C GLY A 176 -25.71 52.51 -5.53
N TRP A 177 -24.94 51.43 -5.46
CA TRP A 177 -23.55 51.43 -5.95
C TRP A 177 -23.49 51.37 -7.48
N LEU A 178 -24.39 50.60 -8.10
CA LEU A 178 -24.55 50.54 -9.56
C LEU A 178 -25.01 51.90 -10.10
N ASP A 179 -25.95 52.54 -9.41
CA ASP A 179 -26.51 53.83 -9.83
C ASP A 179 -25.48 54.98 -9.77
N GLN A 180 -24.46 54.90 -8.89
CA GLN A 180 -23.41 55.91 -8.74
C GLN A 180 -22.25 55.80 -9.74
N HIS A 181 -22.10 54.65 -10.41
CA HIS A 181 -20.96 54.38 -11.31
C HIS A 181 -21.41 54.10 -12.75
N ALA A 182 -22.70 54.29 -13.04
CA ALA A 182 -23.28 54.15 -14.38
C ALA A 182 -23.38 55.48 -15.15
N SER A 183 -22.89 56.59 -14.57
CA SER A 183 -22.80 57.93 -15.18
C SER A 183 -21.36 58.26 -15.55
#